data_AF-A0A6N4QE63-F1
#
_entry.id   AF-A0A6N4QE63-F1
#
_cell.length_a   1.000
_cell.length_b   1.000
_cell.length_c   1.000
_cell.angle_alpha   90.00
_cell.angle_beta   90.00
_cell.angle_gamma   90.00
#
_symmetry.space_group_name_H-M   'P 1'
#
loop_
_entity.id
_entity.type
_entity.pdbx_description
1 polymer ?
#
loop_
_entity_poly.entity_id
_entity_poly.type
_entity_poly.pdbx_seq_one_letter_code
_entity_poly.pdbx_strand_id
1 'polypeptide(L)'
;MRDKNYNEDWIKIIGKISLLIGFIGIISSAQLIHSPEKFENQNVVARQFNKKIPDSNSQYTLPEIHINNQYINWSKYGGFLGILINLFYVISSIFLHSNNIIKFNSFYIASALKILYSLINDRIINETLATSGNNLLTTGNSLISDINLIFYIILLLITLLGQKFNLFKDGKK
;
A
#
# COMPACT_ATOMS: atom_id res chain seq x y z
N MET A 1 15.28 29.07 -24.86
CA MET A 1 15.49 29.34 -23.41
C MET A 1 14.28 29.00 -22.54
N ARG A 2 13.17 28.45 -23.08
CA ARG A 2 11.93 28.20 -22.32
C ARG A 2 11.81 26.77 -21.75
N ASP A 3 12.75 25.88 -22.08
CA ASP A 3 12.59 24.44 -21.82
C ASP A 3 13.19 23.95 -20.49
N LYS A 4 14.15 24.67 -19.91
CA LYS A 4 14.81 24.25 -18.66
C LYS A 4 13.89 24.32 -17.43
N ASN A 5 13.01 25.31 -17.36
CA ASN A 5 12.09 25.45 -16.21
C ASN A 5 11.03 24.35 -16.19
N TYR A 6 10.62 23.84 -17.36
CA TYR A 6 9.59 22.82 -17.46
C TYR A 6 10.03 21.49 -16.82
N ASN A 7 11.28 21.09 -17.05
CA ASN A 7 11.83 19.85 -16.48
C ASN A 7 11.96 19.90 -14.95
N GLU A 8 12.35 21.03 -14.37
CA GLU A 8 12.43 21.17 -12.91
C GLU A 8 11.06 21.12 -12.24
N ASP A 9 10.04 21.69 -12.87
CA ASP A 9 8.68 21.71 -12.32
C ASP A 9 8.06 20.30 -12.32
N TRP A 10 8.27 19.50 -13.37
CA TRP A 10 7.80 18.11 -13.40
C TRP A 10 8.45 17.21 -12.36
N ILE A 11 9.76 17.33 -12.15
CA ILE A 11 10.47 16.57 -11.10
C ILE A 11 9.89 16.90 -9.72
N LYS A 12 9.60 18.18 -9.45
CA LYS A 12 8.97 18.61 -8.18
C LYS A 12 7.56 18.05 -8.05
N ILE A 13 6.75 18.07 -9.12
CA ILE A 13 5.40 17.49 -9.13
C ILE A 13 5.45 15.99 -8.83
N ILE A 14 6.29 15.24 -9.54
CA ILE A 14 6.48 13.79 -9.33
C ILE A 14 6.94 13.52 -7.90
N GLY A 15 7.91 14.28 -7.39
CA GLY A 15 8.38 14.13 -6.02
C GLY A 15 7.28 14.38 -4.98
N LYS A 16 6.44 15.40 -5.15
CA LYS A 16 5.31 15.69 -4.26
C LYS A 16 4.25 14.59 -4.27
N ILE A 17 3.86 14.13 -5.46
CA ILE A 17 2.90 13.03 -5.63
C ILE A 17 3.45 11.75 -4.98
N SER A 18 4.72 11.43 -5.23
CA SER A 18 5.37 10.26 -4.65
C SER A 18 5.41 10.33 -3.12
N LEU A 19 5.68 11.51 -2.56
CA LEU A 19 5.73 11.72 -1.12
C LEU A 19 4.36 11.52 -0.47
N LEU A 20 3.29 12.03 -1.10
CA LEU A 20 1.91 11.85 -0.66
C LEU A 20 1.50 10.37 -0.70
N ILE A 21 1.79 9.67 -1.79
CA ILE A 21 1.52 8.23 -1.93
C ILE A 21 2.33 7.42 -0.91
N GLY A 22 3.58 7.83 -0.64
CA GLY A 22 4.42 7.25 0.41
C GLY A 22 3.74 7.29 1.77
N PHE A 23 3.22 8.46 2.19
CA PHE A 23 2.50 8.60 3.44
C PHE A 23 1.20 7.79 3.51
N ILE A 24 0.40 7.78 2.43
CA ILE A 24 -0.80 6.95 2.34
C ILE A 24 -0.44 5.47 2.57
N GLY A 25 0.66 5.01 1.96
CA GLY A 25 1.14 3.65 2.14
C GLY A 25 1.59 3.34 3.57
N ILE A 26 2.22 4.28 4.29
CA ILE A 26 2.54 4.13 5.73
C ILE A 26 1.26 3.92 6.54
N ILE A 27 0.25 4.78 6.32
CA ILE A 27 -1.04 4.69 7.03
C ILE A 27 -1.72 3.35 6.74
N SER A 28 -1.77 2.94 5.47
CA SER A 28 -2.33 1.65 5.05
C SER A 28 -1.60 0.48 5.71
N SER A 29 -0.27 0.52 5.77
CA SER A 29 0.54 -0.52 6.40
C SER A 29 0.34 -0.56 7.93
N ALA A 30 0.20 0.61 8.57
CA ALA A 30 -0.15 0.69 9.99
C ALA A 30 -1.55 0.14 10.25
N GLN A 31 -2.53 0.38 9.37
CA GLN A 31 -3.86 -0.20 9.48
C GLN A 31 -3.85 -1.72 9.37
N LEU A 32 -2.94 -2.29 8.54
CA LEU A 32 -2.77 -3.74 8.41
C LEU A 32 -2.28 -4.36 9.73
N ILE A 33 -1.36 -3.71 10.45
CA ILE A 33 -0.88 -4.20 11.76
C ILE A 33 -2.04 -4.32 12.75
N HIS A 34 -2.98 -3.38 12.74
CA HIS A 34 -4.13 -3.34 13.64
C HIS A 34 -5.34 -4.12 13.11
N SER A 35 -5.25 -4.78 11.95
CA SER A 35 -6.39 -5.52 11.40
C SER A 35 -6.88 -6.65 12.31
N PRO A 36 -6.01 -7.44 13.00
CA PRO A 36 -6.49 -8.53 13.86
C PRO A 36 -7.36 -8.03 15.01
N GLU A 37 -6.99 -6.91 15.63
CA GLU A 37 -7.72 -6.30 16.74
C GLU A 37 -9.11 -5.83 16.28
N LYS A 38 -9.22 -5.26 15.07
CA LYS A 38 -10.51 -4.87 14.50
C LYS A 38 -11.45 -6.06 14.32
N PHE A 39 -10.93 -7.19 13.87
CA PHE A 39 -11.71 -8.42 13.72
C PHE A 39 -12.08 -9.03 15.07
N GLU A 40 -11.19 -9.00 16.06
CA GLU A 40 -11.51 -9.44 17.43
C GLU A 40 -12.65 -8.61 18.03
N ASN A 41 -12.59 -7.28 17.87
CA ASN A 41 -13.66 -6.37 18.30
C ASN A 41 -14.98 -6.69 17.58
N GLN A 42 -14.95 -7.00 16.28
CA GLN A 42 -16.15 -7.42 15.55
C GLN A 42 -16.71 -8.75 16.08
N ASN A 43 -15.85 -9.71 16.42
CA ASN A 43 -16.28 -10.98 17.02
C ASN A 43 -16.89 -10.80 18.41
N VAL A 44 -16.35 -9.90 19.23
CA VAL A 44 -16.93 -9.57 20.54
C VAL A 44 -18.33 -9.00 20.37
N VAL A 45 -18.52 -8.08 19.42
CA VAL A 45 -19.85 -7.53 19.09
C VAL A 45 -20.80 -8.62 18.59
N ALA A 46 -20.35 -9.49 17.69
CA ALA A 46 -21.15 -10.60 17.18
C ALA A 46 -21.58 -11.57 18.30
N ARG A 47 -20.67 -11.92 19.22
CA ARG A 47 -20.96 -12.75 20.40
C ARG A 47 -21.95 -12.10 21.34
N GLN A 48 -21.79 -10.79 21.61
CA GLN A 48 -22.72 -10.05 22.45
C GLN A 48 -24.10 -9.96 21.82
N PHE A 49 -24.18 -9.81 20.50
CA PHE A 49 -25.43 -9.78 19.76
C PHE A 49 -26.12 -11.15 19.76
N ASN A 50 -25.39 -12.22 19.43
CA ASN A 50 -25.90 -13.59 19.43
C ASN A 50 -26.35 -14.03 20.83
N LYS A 51 -25.65 -13.62 21.90
CA LYS A 51 -26.05 -13.91 23.30
C LYS A 51 -27.32 -13.18 23.74
N LYS A 52 -27.64 -12.03 23.14
CA LYS A 52 -28.84 -11.24 23.45
C LYS A 52 -30.11 -11.75 22.76
N ILE A 53 -30.00 -12.67 21.80
CA ILE A 53 -31.14 -13.28 21.11
C ILE A 53 -31.32 -14.70 21.67
N PRO A 54 -32.23 -14.92 22.64
CA PRO A 54 -32.43 -16.24 23.23
C PRO A 54 -33.31 -17.08 22.30
N ASP A 55 -32.70 -18.07 21.65
CA ASP A 55 -33.27 -19.30 21.09
C ASP A 55 -34.46 -19.24 20.09
N SER A 56 -34.18 -19.68 18.86
CA SER A 56 -34.43 -21.08 18.38
C SER A 56 -34.88 -21.17 16.92
N ASN A 57 -35.19 -20.05 16.24
CA ASN A 57 -35.63 -20.05 14.84
C ASN A 57 -35.10 -18.87 14.00
N SER A 58 -34.26 -18.02 14.57
CA SER A 58 -33.74 -16.87 13.82
C SER A 58 -32.63 -17.31 12.87
N GLN A 59 -32.93 -17.31 11.57
CA GLN A 59 -31.98 -17.40 10.44
C GLN A 59 -30.86 -16.33 10.46
N TYR A 60 -30.78 -15.50 11.50
CA TYR A 60 -29.95 -14.30 11.59
C TYR A 60 -28.95 -14.41 12.74
N THR A 61 -28.12 -15.44 12.75
CA THR A 61 -26.88 -15.43 13.54
C THR A 61 -25.81 -14.66 12.78
N LEU A 62 -25.19 -13.68 13.42
CA LEU A 62 -24.00 -13.04 12.84
C LEU A 62 -22.86 -14.07 12.80
N PRO A 63 -22.19 -14.25 11.65
CA PRO A 63 -21.07 -15.19 11.55
C PRO A 63 -19.90 -14.72 12.41
N GLU A 64 -19.36 -15.60 13.24
CA GLU A 64 -18.07 -15.36 13.90
C GLU A 64 -16.94 -15.46 12.87
N ILE A 65 -16.06 -14.46 12.84
CA ILE A 65 -14.92 -14.39 11.93
C ILE A 65 -13.74 -15.12 12.58
N HIS A 66 -13.47 -16.35 12.16
CA HIS A 66 -12.28 -17.06 12.62
C HIS A 66 -11.03 -16.56 11.88
N ILE A 67 -10.19 -15.81 12.60
CA ILE A 67 -8.88 -15.38 12.08
C ILE A 67 -7.85 -16.48 12.35
N ASN A 68 -7.18 -16.95 11.32
CA ASN A 68 -6.06 -17.89 11.46
C ASN A 68 -4.83 -17.15 12.05
N ASN A 69 -4.10 -17.79 12.98
CA ASN A 69 -2.82 -17.29 13.52
C ASN A 69 -1.80 -16.93 12.42
N GLN A 70 -1.83 -17.62 11.28
CA GLN A 70 -0.99 -17.26 10.13
C GLN A 70 -1.29 -15.85 9.61
N TYR A 71 -2.57 -15.48 9.51
CA TYR A 71 -2.96 -14.13 9.10
C TYR A 71 -2.53 -13.07 10.14
N ILE A 72 -2.66 -13.38 11.44
CA ILE A 72 -2.24 -12.47 12.52
C ILE A 72 -0.73 -12.19 12.46
N ASN A 73 0.07 -13.22 12.22
CA ASN A 73 1.52 -13.06 12.08
C ASN A 73 1.86 -12.28 10.80
N TRP A 74 1.18 -12.58 9.69
CA TRP A 74 1.35 -11.85 8.44
C TRP A 74 0.96 -10.38 8.52
N SER A 75 -0.16 -10.05 9.16
CA SER A 75 -0.61 -8.67 9.28
C SER A 75 0.39 -7.83 10.08
N LYS A 76 1.02 -8.42 11.10
CA LYS A 76 2.09 -7.81 11.89
C LYS A 76 3.39 -7.66 11.10
N TYR A 77 3.94 -8.74 10.56
CA TYR A 77 5.23 -8.71 9.86
C TYR A 77 5.14 -8.00 8.51
N GLY A 78 4.08 -8.29 7.75
CA GLY A 78 3.75 -7.61 6.50
C GLY A 78 3.55 -6.13 6.75
N GLY A 79 2.67 -5.74 7.69
CA GLY A 79 2.45 -4.33 8.03
C GLY A 79 3.74 -3.60 8.43
N PHE A 80 4.60 -4.22 9.24
CA PHE A 80 5.92 -3.65 9.58
C PHE A 80 6.84 -3.50 8.37
N LEU A 81 6.96 -4.53 7.55
CA LEU A 81 7.75 -4.50 6.31
C LEU A 81 7.22 -3.44 5.33
N GLY A 82 5.90 -3.31 5.23
CA GLY A 82 5.22 -2.29 4.45
C GLY A 82 5.58 -0.88 4.92
N ILE A 83 5.60 -0.62 6.24
CA ILE A 83 6.07 0.66 6.79
C ILE A 83 7.51 0.94 6.36
N LEU A 84 8.42 -0.03 6.48
CA LEU A 84 9.83 0.15 6.09
C LEU A 84 9.99 0.49 4.60
N ILE A 85 9.28 -0.22 3.73
CA ILE A 85 9.31 0.02 2.28
C ILE A 85 8.72 1.39 1.95
N ASN A 86 7.62 1.78 2.61
CA ASN A 86 7.02 3.09 2.43
C ASN A 86 7.92 4.23 2.92
N LEU A 87 8.61 4.05 4.05
CA LEU A 87 9.60 5.00 4.54
C LEU A 87 10.76 5.14 3.56
N PHE A 88 11.28 4.03 3.04
CA PHE A 88 12.32 4.05 2.01
C PHE A 88 11.86 4.79 0.74
N TYR A 89 10.58 4.63 0.37
CA TYR A 89 9.97 5.35 -0.75
C TYR A 89 9.81 6.85 -0.49
N VAL A 90 9.38 7.25 0.71
CA VAL A 90 9.31 8.67 1.12
C VAL A 90 10.70 9.30 1.10
N ILE A 91 11.69 8.63 1.69
CA ILE A 91 13.09 9.07 1.70
C ILE A 91 13.60 9.23 0.27
N SER A 92 13.35 8.24 -0.60
CA SER A 92 13.73 8.31 -2.02
C SER A 92 13.03 9.47 -2.76
N SER A 93 11.79 9.79 -2.40
CA SER A 93 11.03 10.92 -2.97
C SER A 93 11.57 12.28 -2.51
N ILE A 94 12.05 12.37 -1.25
CA ILE A 94 12.76 13.53 -0.73
C ILE A 94 14.09 13.70 -1.44
N PHE A 95 14.85 12.62 -1.63
CA PHE A 95 16.09 12.66 -2.39
C PHE A 95 15.86 13.14 -3.83
N LEU A 96 14.75 12.76 -4.46
CA LEU A 96 14.35 13.25 -5.78
C LEU A 96 14.31 14.80 -5.85
N HIS A 97 13.97 15.47 -4.74
CA HIS A 97 14.03 16.94 -4.63
C HIS A 97 15.47 17.49 -4.48
N SER A 98 16.44 16.77 -3.93
CA SER A 98 17.80 17.30 -3.65
C SER A 98 18.78 17.07 -4.80
N ASN A 99 19.16 18.08 -5.60
CA ASN A 99 19.98 18.13 -6.87
C ASN A 99 21.14 17.13 -7.21
N ASN A 100 21.21 15.93 -6.63
CA ASN A 100 22.20 14.89 -6.91
C ASN A 100 21.81 13.89 -8.01
N ILE A 101 22.79 13.32 -8.70
CA ILE A 101 22.62 12.33 -9.77
C ILE A 101 22.14 10.95 -9.25
N ILE A 102 22.34 10.65 -7.96
CA ILE A 102 21.98 9.38 -7.31
C ILE A 102 20.44 9.18 -7.21
N LYS A 103 19.66 10.26 -7.41
CA LYS A 103 18.19 10.35 -7.24
C LYS A 103 17.36 9.25 -7.90
N PHE A 104 17.60 9.01 -9.18
CA PHE A 104 16.68 8.22 -9.99
C PHE A 104 16.82 6.74 -9.67
N ASN A 105 18.04 6.26 -9.44
CA ASN A 105 18.29 4.86 -9.09
C ASN A 105 17.65 4.47 -7.75
N SER A 106 17.76 5.31 -6.71
CA SER A 106 17.10 5.04 -5.44
C SER A 106 15.58 5.03 -5.57
N PHE A 107 15.01 5.94 -6.36
CA PHE A 107 13.57 6.00 -6.62
C PHE A 107 13.06 4.78 -7.40
N TYR A 108 13.81 4.30 -8.40
CA TYR A 108 13.47 3.08 -9.13
C TYR A 108 13.50 1.85 -8.23
N ILE A 109 14.55 1.70 -7.41
CA ILE A 109 14.66 0.59 -6.46
C ILE A 109 13.51 0.64 -5.45
N ALA A 110 13.19 1.81 -4.91
CA ALA A 110 12.08 1.99 -3.97
C ALA A 110 10.73 1.63 -4.62
N SER A 111 10.51 2.07 -5.85
CA SER A 111 9.28 1.75 -6.60
C SER A 111 9.16 0.26 -6.90
N ALA A 112 10.26 -0.39 -7.31
CA ALA A 112 10.29 -1.82 -7.59
C ALA A 112 10.03 -2.66 -6.34
N LEU A 113 10.68 -2.33 -5.21
CA LEU A 113 10.44 -2.98 -3.91
C LEU A 113 8.99 -2.85 -3.48
N LYS A 114 8.39 -1.69 -3.74
CA LYS A 114 6.99 -1.41 -3.38
C LYS A 114 5.99 -2.18 -4.23
N ILE A 115 6.23 -2.27 -5.54
CA ILE A 115 5.45 -3.11 -6.45
C ILE A 115 5.56 -4.57 -6.03
N LEU A 116 6.78 -5.07 -5.78
CA LEU A 116 7.01 -6.44 -5.36
C LEU A 116 6.30 -6.77 -4.04
N TYR A 117 6.39 -5.86 -3.06
CA TYR A 117 5.69 -6.02 -1.78
C TYR A 117 4.17 -6.04 -1.96
N SER A 118 3.62 -5.16 -2.80
CA SER A 118 2.19 -5.11 -3.09
C SER A 118 1.69 -6.43 -3.71
N LEU A 119 2.45 -7.00 -4.65
CA LEU A 119 2.12 -8.27 -5.29
C LEU A 119 2.17 -9.46 -4.30
N ILE A 120 3.18 -9.49 -3.42
CA ILE A 120 3.29 -10.52 -2.38
C ILE A 120 2.13 -10.41 -1.40
N ASN A 121 1.84 -9.19 -0.95
CA ASN A 121 0.80 -8.93 0.04
C ASN A 121 -0.59 -9.29 -0.51
N ASP A 122 -0.90 -8.93 -1.75
CA ASP A 122 -2.17 -9.27 -2.39
C ASP A 122 -2.37 -10.78 -2.50
N ARG A 123 -1.34 -11.53 -2.93
CA ARG A 123 -1.41 -13.00 -3.01
C ARG A 123 -1.67 -13.65 -1.65
N ILE A 124 -0.97 -13.21 -0.62
CA ILE A 124 -1.10 -13.79 0.73
C ILE A 124 -2.46 -13.47 1.33
N ILE A 125 -2.92 -12.22 1.21
CA ILE A 125 -4.22 -11.78 1.72
C ILE A 125 -5.35 -12.54 1.00
N ASN A 126 -5.27 -12.69 -0.32
CA ASN A 126 -6.27 -13.42 -1.10
C ASN A 126 -6.27 -14.92 -0.76
N GLU A 127 -5.11 -15.57 -0.63
CA GLU A 127 -5.04 -16.99 -0.24
C GLU A 127 -5.56 -17.23 1.21
N THR A 128 -5.26 -16.33 2.15
CA THR A 128 -5.65 -16.49 3.57
C THR A 128 -7.08 -16.07 3.89
N LEU A 129 -7.67 -15.15 3.13
CA LEU A 129 -9.07 -14.74 3.33
C LEU A 129 -10.05 -15.49 2.43
N ALA A 130 -9.63 -15.99 1.25
CA ALA A 130 -10.47 -16.87 0.44
C ALA A 130 -10.80 -18.18 1.16
N THR A 131 -9.90 -18.63 2.04
CA THR A 131 -10.15 -19.79 2.92
C THR A 131 -11.14 -19.49 4.06
N SER A 132 -11.40 -18.22 4.38
CA SER A 132 -12.31 -17.82 5.47
C SER A 132 -13.73 -17.46 5.01
N GLY A 133 -14.05 -17.60 3.71
CA GLY A 133 -15.41 -17.43 3.15
C GLY A 133 -15.99 -16.02 3.16
N ASN A 134 -15.24 -15.00 3.58
CA ASN A 134 -15.73 -13.63 3.76
C ASN A 134 -15.33 -12.71 2.58
N ASN A 135 -16.11 -12.79 1.50
CA ASN A 135 -15.82 -12.11 0.23
C ASN A 135 -16.01 -10.58 0.21
N LEU A 136 -16.61 -9.99 1.25
CA LEU A 136 -16.95 -8.56 1.28
C LEU A 136 -15.84 -7.67 1.86
N LEU A 137 -15.00 -8.22 2.73
CA LEU A 137 -13.86 -7.51 3.35
C LEU A 137 -12.55 -7.70 2.57
N THR A 138 -12.45 -8.78 1.79
CA THR A 138 -11.39 -8.98 0.79
C THR A 138 -11.46 -7.92 -0.31
N THR A 139 -12.67 -7.59 -0.79
CA THR A 139 -12.88 -6.64 -1.89
C THR A 139 -12.52 -5.19 -1.55
N GLY A 140 -12.79 -4.74 -0.32
CA GLY A 140 -12.44 -3.37 0.10
C GLY A 140 -10.94 -3.12 0.24
N ASN A 141 -10.21 -4.10 0.80
CA ASN A 141 -8.76 -4.02 0.93
C ASN A 141 -8.03 -4.32 -0.39
N SER A 142 -8.58 -5.21 -1.25
CA SER A 142 -8.00 -5.44 -2.57
C SER A 142 -8.09 -4.19 -3.43
N LEU A 143 -9.23 -3.47 -3.45
CA LEU A 143 -9.38 -2.25 -4.26
C LEU A 143 -8.36 -1.16 -3.91
N ILE A 144 -8.09 -0.93 -2.62
CA ILE A 144 -7.10 0.07 -2.19
C ILE A 144 -5.66 -0.41 -2.52
N SER A 145 -5.40 -1.72 -2.40
CA SER A 145 -4.13 -2.34 -2.80
C SER A 145 -3.89 -2.23 -4.31
N ASP A 146 -4.92 -2.53 -5.12
CA ASP A 146 -4.90 -2.53 -6.57
C ASP A 146 -4.73 -1.13 -7.15
N ILE A 147 -5.45 -0.14 -6.60
CA ILE A 147 -5.31 1.27 -6.99
C ILE A 147 -3.88 1.74 -6.69
N ASN A 148 -3.34 1.42 -5.51
CA ASN A 148 -1.97 1.78 -5.15
C ASN A 148 -0.94 1.15 -6.09
N LEU A 149 -1.09 -0.13 -6.43
CA LEU A 149 -0.24 -0.84 -7.40
C LEU A 149 -0.24 -0.13 -8.77
N ILE A 150 -1.43 0.19 -9.30
CA ILE A 150 -1.57 0.89 -10.58
C ILE A 150 -0.87 2.25 -10.52
N PHE A 151 -1.03 3.00 -9.44
CA PHE A 151 -0.34 4.26 -9.25
C PHE A 151 1.19 4.10 -9.23
N TYR A 152 1.74 3.08 -8.56
CA TYR A 152 3.18 2.83 -8.57
C TYR A 152 3.70 2.46 -9.96
N ILE A 153 2.97 1.65 -10.72
CA ILE A 153 3.32 1.28 -12.09
C ILE A 153 3.30 2.51 -13.01
N ILE A 154 2.26 3.35 -12.90
CA ILE A 154 2.17 4.60 -13.68
C ILE A 154 3.33 5.54 -13.33
N LEU A 155 3.64 5.72 -12.05
CA LEU A 155 4.78 6.55 -11.62
C LEU A 155 6.11 6.00 -12.13
N LEU A 156 6.32 4.68 -12.06
CA LEU A 156 7.52 4.04 -12.60
C LEU A 156 7.63 4.29 -14.12
N LEU A 157 6.53 4.14 -14.87
CA LEU A 157 6.48 4.39 -16.31
C LEU A 157 6.75 5.84 -16.65
N ILE A 158 6.13 6.80 -15.95
CA ILE A 158 6.38 8.23 -16.14
C ILE A 158 7.86 8.54 -15.91
N THR A 159 8.45 7.96 -14.86
CA THR A 159 9.86 8.19 -14.53
C THR A 159 10.80 7.57 -15.58
N LEU A 160 10.50 6.35 -16.04
CA LEU A 160 11.24 5.65 -17.12
C LEU A 160 11.16 6.39 -18.45
N LEU A 161 9.96 6.83 -18.85
CA LEU A 161 9.74 7.59 -20.07
C LEU A 161 10.44 8.95 -19.98
N GLY A 162 10.37 9.62 -18.83
CA GLY A 162 11.08 10.88 -18.62
C GLY A 162 12.61 10.74 -18.75
N GLN A 163 13.19 9.61 -18.33
CA GLN A 163 14.61 9.33 -18.56
C GLN A 163 14.92 9.05 -20.03
N LYS A 164 14.11 8.24 -20.72
CA LYS A 164 14.30 7.88 -22.14
C LYS A 164 14.18 9.10 -23.07
N PHE A 165 13.26 10.01 -22.77
CA PHE A 165 13.05 11.22 -23.56
C PHE A 165 13.97 12.38 -23.17
N ASN A 166 14.99 12.16 -22.31
CA ASN A 166 15.86 13.19 -21.76
C ASN A 166 15.10 14.35 -21.06
N LEU A 167 13.84 14.14 -20.64
CA LEU A 167 13.07 15.11 -19.85
C LEU A 167 13.71 15.39 -18.48
N PHE A 168 14.75 14.63 -18.10
CA PHE A 168 15.52 14.87 -16.88
C PHE A 168 17.01 15.11 -17.13
N LYS A 169 17.46 15.15 -18.39
CA LYS A 169 18.83 15.57 -18.74
C LYS A 169 18.85 17.07 -19.01
N ASP A 170 18.92 17.86 -17.95
CA ASP A 170 19.47 19.20 -18.05
C ASP A 170 20.28 19.48 -16.79
N GLY A 171 21.60 19.58 -16.94
CA GLY A 171 22.51 19.85 -15.82
C GLY A 171 23.98 19.45 -16.02
N LYS A 172 24.36 18.89 -17.17
CA LYS A 172 25.76 18.80 -17.58
C LYS A 172 25.97 19.51 -18.91
N LYS A 173 26.11 20.83 -18.83
CA LYS A 173 27.09 21.57 -19.63
C LYS A 173 28.07 22.17 -18.63
#